data_AF-A0A916FY15-F1
#
_entry.id   AF-A0A916FY15-F1
#
_cell.length_a   1.000
_cell.length_b   1.000
_cell.length_c   1.000
_cell.angle_alpha   90.00
_cell.angle_beta   90.00
_cell.angle_gamma   90.00
#
_symmetry.space_group_name_H-M   'P 1'
#
loop_
_entity.id
_entity.type
_entity.pdbx_description
1 polymer ?
#
loop_
_entity_poly.entity_id
_entity_poly.type
_entity_poly.pdbx_seq_one_letter_code
_entity_poly.pdbx_strand_id
1 'polypeptide(L)' 'MLKPNVLLAYKYGDKPLEPDHGYPLRLFVPQLYFWKSAKWLRGIEFMPNDKPGFWEGYGYHMRGEPFAEERFL' A
#
# COMPACT_ATOMS: atom_id res chain seq x y z
N MET A 1 9.89 -8.40 8.49
CA MET A 1 9.71 -9.49 7.49
C MET A 1 8.50 -9.18 6.62
N LEU A 2 8.61 -9.36 5.29
CA LEU A 2 7.46 -9.26 4.38
C LEU A 2 6.42 -10.32 4.80
N LYS A 3 5.18 -9.89 5.06
CA LYS A 3 4.11 -10.85 5.34
C LYS A 3 3.74 -11.55 4.02
N PRO A 4 3.47 -12.88 4.03
CA PRO A 4 3.25 -13.67 2.81
C PRO A 4 2.03 -13.26 1.99
N ASN A 5 1.16 -12.40 2.53
CA ASN A 5 -0.07 -11.93 1.92
C ASN A 5 0.03 -10.52 1.32
N VAL A 6 1.23 -9.95 1.17
CA VAL A 6 1.44 -8.71 0.41
C VAL A 6 1.59 -9.04 -1.08
N LEU A 7 0.80 -8.39 -1.93
CA LEU A 7 0.67 -8.74 -3.34
C LEU A 7 0.93 -7.55 -4.26
N LEU A 8 1.54 -7.84 -5.40
CA LEU A 8 1.43 -7.02 -6.60
C LEU A 8 0.27 -7.57 -7.44
N ALA A 9 -0.88 -6.91 -7.35
CA ALA A 9 -2.11 -7.37 -7.96
C ALA A 9 -2.34 -6.67 -9.32
N TYR A 10 -2.57 -7.47 -10.36
CA TYR A 10 -2.94 -6.99 -11.71
C TYR A 10 -4.34 -7.48 -12.14
N LYS A 11 -4.95 -8.35 -11.33
CA LYS A 11 -6.30 -8.91 -11.53
C LYS A 11 -7.09 -8.94 -10.22
N TYR A 12 -8.41 -9.00 -10.37
CA TYR A 12 -9.36 -9.34 -9.32
C TYR A 12 -10.31 -10.42 -9.84
N GLY A 13 -10.29 -11.60 -9.22
CA GLY A 13 -10.84 -12.82 -9.83
C GLY A 13 -10.15 -13.09 -11.16
N ASP A 14 -10.94 -13.40 -12.20
CA ASP A 14 -10.43 -13.70 -13.54
C ASP A 14 -10.26 -12.45 -14.44
N LYS A 15 -10.62 -11.27 -13.95
CA LYS A 15 -10.62 -10.02 -14.74
C LYS A 15 -9.45 -9.12 -14.35
N PRO A 16 -8.88 -8.33 -15.30
CA PRO A 16 -7.99 -7.23 -14.97
C PRO A 16 -8.61 -6.29 -13.94
N LEU A 17 -7.78 -5.56 -13.19
CA LEU A 17 -8.29 -4.50 -12.33
C LEU A 17 -9.04 -3.44 -13.16
N GLU A 18 -10.10 -2.88 -12.59
CA GLU A 18 -10.69 -1.66 -13.13
C GLU A 18 -9.75 -0.46 -12.90
N PRO A 19 -9.81 0.59 -13.74
CA PRO A 19 -8.98 1.79 -13.58
C PRO A 19 -9.00 2.38 -12.16
N ASP A 20 -10.18 2.48 -11.55
CA ASP A 20 -10.36 3.01 -10.19
C ASP A 20 -9.72 2.14 -9.11
N HIS A 21 -9.53 0.85 -9.40
CA HIS A 21 -8.90 -0.12 -8.52
C HIS A 21 -7.39 -0.25 -8.72
N GLY A 22 -6.80 0.51 -9.65
CA GLY A 22 -5.35 0.58 -9.81
C GLY A 22 -4.81 -0.16 -11.04
N TYR A 23 -5.61 -0.38 -12.07
CA TYR A 23 -5.11 -0.90 -13.35
C TYR A 23 -3.89 -0.10 -13.87
N PRO A 24 -2.83 -0.73 -14.39
CA PRO A 24 -2.68 -2.17 -14.64
C PRO A 24 -2.12 -2.95 -13.46
N LEU A 25 -1.60 -2.27 -12.43
CA LEU A 25 -0.91 -2.91 -11.31
C LEU A 25 -1.06 -2.07 -10.04
N ARG A 26 -1.35 -2.73 -8.92
CA ARG A 26 -1.34 -2.12 -7.60
C ARG A 26 -0.51 -2.92 -6.59
N LEU A 27 -0.06 -2.23 -5.55
CA LEU A 27 0.35 -2.87 -4.31
C LEU A 27 -0.90 -3.13 -3.44
N PHE A 28 -0.93 -4.29 -2.80
CA PHE A 28 -1.97 -4.67 -1.84
C PHE A 28 -1.33 -5.20 -0.55
N VAL A 29 -1.56 -4.49 0.55
CA VAL A 29 -1.03 -4.77 1.90
C VAL A 29 -2.22 -4.95 2.85
N PRO A 30 -2.77 -6.16 3.00
CA PRO A 30 -4.05 -6.38 3.68
C PRO A 30 -4.04 -6.06 5.18
N GLN A 31 -2.87 -6.08 5.81
CA GLN A 31 -2.72 -5.86 7.25
C GLN A 31 -2.55 -4.39 7.65
N LEU A 32 -2.42 -3.47 6.68
CA LEU A 32 -2.26 -2.04 6.93
C LEU A 32 -3.45 -1.28 6.37
N TYR A 33 -3.63 -0.04 6.81
CA TYR A 33 -4.60 0.85 6.20
C TYR A 33 -4.36 1.04 4.70
N PHE A 34 -5.45 1.26 3.96
CA PHE A 34 -5.45 1.22 2.49
C PHE A 34 -4.55 2.28 1.82
N TRP A 35 -4.18 3.37 2.49
CA TRP A 35 -3.23 4.33 1.93
C TRP A 35 -1.83 3.74 1.73
N LYS A 36 -1.50 2.65 2.44
CA LYS A 36 -0.27 1.86 2.22
C LYS A 36 -0.36 0.90 1.02
N SER A 37 -1.52 0.77 0.40
CA SER A 37 -1.76 -0.10 -0.77
C SER A 37 -1.84 0.74 -2.05
N ALA A 38 -0.69 1.21 -2.54
CA ALA A 38 -0.58 2.11 -3.68
C ALA A 38 -1.26 1.58 -4.95
N LYS A 39 -2.12 2.41 -5.57
CA LYS A 39 -2.72 2.17 -6.89
C LYS A 39 -1.79 2.70 -8.00
N TRP A 40 -1.93 2.16 -9.21
CA TRP A 40 -1.20 2.59 -10.40
C TRP A 40 0.31 2.52 -10.21
N LEU A 41 0.79 1.40 -9.68
CA LEU A 41 2.19 1.21 -9.29
C LEU A 41 3.11 1.35 -10.53
N ARG A 42 4.11 2.23 -10.43
CA ARG A 42 5.08 2.51 -11.51
C ARG A 42 6.51 2.06 -11.20
N GLY A 43 6.86 1.92 -9.93
CA GLY A 43 8.20 1.56 -9.49
C GLY A 43 8.20 1.18 -8.02
N ILE A 44 9.24 0.46 -7.61
CA ILE A 44 9.52 0.07 -6.23
C ILE A 44 10.98 0.45 -5.98
N GLU A 45 11.21 1.24 -4.94
CA GLU A 45 12.54 1.64 -4.50
C GLU A 45 12.82 0.98 -3.15
N PHE A 46 14.00 0.35 -3.03
CA PHE A 46 14.47 -0.21 -1.78
C PHE A 46 15.37 0.82 -1.09
N MET A 47 15.08 1.11 0.18
CA MET A 47 15.81 2.10 0.97
C MET A 47 16.32 1.45 2.27
N PRO A 48 17.48 1.90 2.79
CA PRO A 48 18.03 1.37 4.03
C PRO A 48 17.31 1.86 5.28
N ASN A 49 16.60 2.98 5.19
CA ASN A 49 15.86 3.60 6.30
C ASN A 49 14.47 4.03 5.82
N ASP A 50 13.53 4.06 6.76
CA ASP A 50 12.19 4.58 6.50
C ASP A 50 12.23 6.09 6.25
N LYS A 51 11.39 6.54 5.30
CA LYS A 51 11.22 7.95 4.95
C LYS A 51 9.73 8.27 4.82
N PRO A 52 9.26 9.43 5.32
CA PRO A 52 7.88 9.86 5.14
C PRO A 52 7.52 9.94 3.66
N GLY A 53 6.40 9.34 3.29
CA GLY A 53 5.80 9.47 1.97
C GLY A 53 4.83 10.65 1.91
N PHE A 54 4.01 10.65 0.86
CA PHE A 54 3.00 11.70 0.66
C PHE A 54 2.03 11.80 1.85
N TRP A 55 1.41 10.69 2.25
CA TRP A 55 0.40 10.69 3.32
C TRP A 55 0.99 11.00 4.69
N GLU A 56 2.19 10.52 4.99
CA GLU A 56 2.85 10.75 6.27
C GLU A 56 3.20 12.23 6.46
N GLY A 57 3.48 12.94 5.35
CA GLY A 57 3.63 14.40 5.35
C GLY A 57 2.36 15.16 5.74
N TYR A 58 1.18 14.53 5.66
CA TYR A 58 -0.12 15.10 6.08
C TYR A 58 -0.59 14.55 7.44
N GLY A 59 0.30 13.95 8.24
CA GLY A 59 -0.01 13.51 9.60
C GLY A 59 -0.55 12.09 9.70
N TYR A 60 -0.51 11.31 8.63
CA TYR A 60 -0.79 9.86 8.69
C TYR A 60 0.36 9.11 9.35
N HIS A 61 0.04 8.02 10.04
CA HIS A 61 1.05 7.22 10.74
C HIS A 61 2.05 6.55 9.77
N MET A 62 3.32 6.48 10.18
CA MET A 62 4.40 5.88 9.38
C MET A 62 4.15 4.41 9.03
N ARG A 63 3.54 3.63 9.92
CA ARG A 63 3.25 2.20 9.70
C ARG A 63 1.80 1.96 9.25
N GLY A 64 0.81 2.32 10.05
CA GLY A 64 -0.60 2.31 9.63
C GLY A 64 -1.32 1.01 9.94
N GLU A 65 -1.03 0.36 11.07
CA GLU A 65 -1.73 -0.83 11.53
C GLU A 65 -3.13 -0.51 12.10
N PRO A 66 -4.22 -1.05 11.53
CA PRO A 66 -5.58 -0.73 11.98
C PRO A 66 -5.91 -1.16 13.40
N PHE A 67 -5.44 -2.35 13.83
CA PHE A 67 -5.76 -2.90 15.16
C PHE A 67 -4.94 -2.27 16.28
N ALA A 68 -3.85 -1.58 15.95
CA ALA A 68 -3.08 -0.77 16.87
C ALA A 68 -3.51 0.71 16.82
N GLU A 69 -4.60 1.02 16.11
CA GLU A 69 -5.15 2.38 15.95
C GLU A 69 -4.14 3.41 15.42
N GLU A 70 -3.16 2.94 14.62
CA GLU A 70 -2.11 3.75 14.03
C GLU A 70 -2.64 4.56 12.84
N ARG A 71 -3.65 5.43 13.05
CA ARG A 71 -4.24 6.20 11.95
C ARG A 71 -3.45 7.47 11.64
N PHE A 72 -3.07 8.18 12.69
CA PHE A 72 -2.37 9.46 12.63
C PHE A 72 -1.12 9.42 13.53
N LEU A 73 -0.31 10.47 13.47
CA LEU A 73 0.83 10.69 14.38
C LEU A 73 0.39 10.86 15.84
#